data_AF-A0A7W9DB86-F1
#
_entry.id   AF-A0A7W9DB86-F1
#
_cell.length_a   1.000
_cell.length_b   1.000
_cell.length_c   1.000
_cell.angle_alpha   90.00
_cell.angle_beta   90.00
_cell.angle_gamma   90.00
#
_symmetry.space_group_name_H-M   'P 1'
#
loop_
_entity.id
_entity.type
_entity.pdbx_description
1 polymer ?
#
loop_
_entity_poly.entity_id
_entity_poly.type
_entity_poly.pdbx_seq_one_letter_code
_entity_poly.pdbx_strand_id
1 'polypeptide(L)'
;MTRKAKLDDFLAQAVDVARDRLLEVVEADQLGEHLSATADGERLVTHRFAAEVAGYDGWVWFISLARVPRSKEATVCELGLIPGEGALLAPEWVPWAARVTAEEIESEESEHDDAASEGEEPADTVDASSEVEVTEDDSAETSESSKAE
;
A
#
# COMPACT_ATOMS: atom_id res chain seq x y z
N MET A 1 -22.43 19.81 4.33
CA MET A 1 -21.43 20.85 3.99
C MET A 1 -20.29 20.74 4.98
N THR A 2 -19.12 20.25 4.56
CA THR A 2 -17.93 20.15 5.42
C THR A 2 -17.33 21.55 5.60
N ARG A 3 -17.05 21.96 6.83
CA ARG A 3 -16.46 23.27 7.12
C ARG A 3 -14.97 23.23 6.78
N LYS A 4 -14.44 24.26 6.09
CA LYS A 4 -13.00 24.42 5.87
C LYS A 4 -12.28 24.53 7.22
N ALA A 5 -11.22 23.75 7.42
CA ALA A 5 -10.43 23.79 8.64
C ALA A 5 -9.79 25.18 8.82
N LYS A 6 -9.75 25.66 10.06
CA LYS A 6 -9.03 26.90 10.40
C LYS A 6 -7.54 26.56 10.53
N LEU A 7 -6.70 27.37 9.88
CA LEU A 7 -5.25 27.27 10.03
C LEU A 7 -4.84 27.58 11.47
N ASP A 8 -4.08 26.67 12.09
CA ASP A 8 -3.50 26.89 13.42
C ASP A 8 -2.19 27.67 13.26
N ASP A 9 -2.14 28.87 13.84
CA ASP A 9 -1.03 29.81 13.64
C ASP A 9 0.32 29.26 14.15
N PHE A 10 0.31 28.44 15.21
CA PHE A 10 1.52 27.84 15.75
C PHE A 10 2.08 26.81 14.78
N LEU A 11 1.23 25.90 14.29
CA LEU A 11 1.64 24.90 13.32
C LEU A 11 2.04 25.55 11.99
N ALA A 12 1.30 26.54 11.52
CA ALA A 12 1.64 27.26 10.28
C ALA A 12 3.03 27.92 10.31
N GLN A 13 3.49 28.34 11.50
CA GLN A 13 4.82 28.93 11.71
C GLN A 13 5.90 27.87 11.96
N ALA A 14 5.56 26.59 12.14
CA ALA A 14 6.49 25.52 12.45
C ALA A 14 7.26 24.99 11.22
N VAL A 15 7.63 25.88 10.30
CA VAL A 15 8.34 25.54 9.04
C VAL A 15 9.71 24.92 9.33
N ASP A 16 10.45 25.47 10.29
CA ASP A 16 11.77 24.96 10.66
C ASP A 16 11.65 23.56 11.28
N VAL A 17 10.66 23.35 12.16
CA VAL A 17 10.37 22.02 12.71
C VAL A 17 10.02 21.04 11.60
N ALA A 18 9.18 21.44 10.65
CA ALA A 18 8.83 20.60 9.50
C ALA A 18 10.05 20.23 8.65
N ARG A 19 10.93 21.19 8.38
CA ARG A 19 12.18 20.99 7.64
C ARG A 19 13.12 20.05 8.39
N ASP A 20 13.37 20.31 9.66
CA ASP A 20 14.28 19.50 10.49
C ASP A 20 13.82 18.04 10.54
N ARG A 21 12.51 17.79 10.66
CA ARG A 21 11.94 16.44 10.66
C ARG A 21 12.05 15.75 9.30
N LEU A 22 11.92 16.47 8.19
CA LEU A 22 12.18 15.91 6.86
C LEU A 22 13.65 15.53 6.69
N LEU A 23 14.58 16.36 7.18
CA LEU A 23 16.02 16.12 7.11
C LEU A 23 16.50 14.93 7.97
N GLU A 24 15.66 14.39 8.86
CA GLU A 24 15.96 13.12 9.56
C GLU A 24 15.89 11.90 8.62
N VAL A 25 15.20 12.01 7.48
CA VAL A 25 14.94 10.88 6.56
C VAL A 25 15.23 11.18 5.09
N VAL A 26 15.50 12.44 4.75
CA VAL A 26 15.79 12.92 3.39
C VAL A 26 17.14 13.63 3.38
N GLU A 27 17.91 13.44 2.31
CA GLU A 27 19.18 14.16 2.11
C GLU A 27 18.93 15.67 1.91
N ALA A 28 19.84 16.50 2.41
CA ALA A 28 19.64 17.96 2.43
C ALA A 28 19.58 18.59 1.04
N ASP A 29 20.23 18.00 0.04
CA ASP A 29 20.21 18.43 -1.35
C ASP A 29 18.92 18.05 -2.08
N GLN A 30 18.10 17.17 -1.50
CA GLN A 30 16.81 16.74 -2.06
C GLN A 30 15.62 17.57 -1.56
N LEU A 31 15.84 18.44 -0.56
CA LEU A 31 14.81 19.24 0.11
C LEU A 31 14.97 20.73 -0.17
N GLY A 32 14.17 21.23 -1.11
CA GLY A 32 14.20 22.63 -1.54
C GLY A 32 13.42 23.58 -0.64
N GLU A 33 12.94 24.67 -1.24
CA GLU A 33 12.24 25.77 -0.55
C GLU A 33 10.89 25.35 0.06
N HIS A 34 10.46 26.06 1.12
CA HIS A 34 9.09 25.89 1.63
C HIS A 34 8.09 26.55 0.69
N LEU A 35 7.08 25.79 0.26
CA LEU A 35 6.11 26.22 -0.74
C LEU A 35 4.79 26.70 -0.12
N SER A 36 4.27 25.95 0.85
CA SER A 36 2.96 26.27 1.45
C SER A 36 2.73 25.58 2.80
N ALA A 37 1.78 26.10 3.57
CA ALA A 37 1.22 25.47 4.75
C ALA A 37 -0.32 25.48 4.64
N THR A 38 -0.95 24.31 4.66
CA THR A 38 -2.41 24.18 4.48
C THR A 38 -3.07 23.49 5.68
N ALA A 39 -4.24 23.97 6.08
CA ALA A 39 -5.02 23.38 7.15
C ALA A 39 -5.83 22.19 6.65
N ASP A 40 -5.49 20.98 7.10
CA ASP A 40 -6.17 19.75 6.70
C ASP A 40 -7.14 19.24 7.78
N GLY A 41 -7.06 19.80 9.00
CA GLY A 41 -7.96 19.46 10.11
C GLY A 41 -7.84 20.42 11.29
N GLU A 42 -8.55 20.14 12.38
CA GLU A 42 -8.37 20.87 13.62
C GLU A 42 -6.97 20.59 14.19
N ARG A 43 -6.14 21.64 14.31
CA ARG A 43 -4.74 21.52 14.76
C ARG A 43 -3.95 20.48 13.94
N LEU A 44 -4.19 20.45 12.63
CA LEU A 44 -3.46 19.65 11.66
C LEU A 44 -3.12 20.53 10.46
N VAL A 45 -1.82 20.69 10.19
CA VAL A 45 -1.30 21.52 9.11
C VAL A 45 -0.27 20.72 8.31
N THR A 46 -0.42 20.73 6.99
CA THR A 46 0.54 20.13 6.07
C THR A 46 1.43 21.20 5.47
N HIS A 47 2.74 21.06 5.68
CA HIS A 47 3.75 21.85 5.01
C HIS A 47 4.18 21.14 3.73
N ARG A 48 4.37 21.91 2.66
CA ARG A 48 4.94 21.43 1.41
C ARG A 48 6.27 22.10 1.12
N PHE A 49 7.21 21.35 0.59
CA PHE A 49 8.52 21.82 0.16
C PHE A 49 8.79 21.36 -1.28
N ALA A 50 9.60 22.13 -2.00
CA ALA A 50 10.07 21.70 -3.32
C ALA A 50 10.92 20.43 -3.17
N ALA A 51 10.74 19.48 -4.09
CA ALA A 51 11.58 18.29 -4.15
C ALA A 51 12.66 18.48 -5.20
N GLU A 52 13.92 18.34 -4.79
CA GLU A 52 15.10 18.41 -5.66
C GLU A 52 15.68 17.00 -5.87
N VAL A 53 14.79 16.03 -6.10
CA VAL A 53 15.14 14.62 -6.27
C VAL A 53 15.24 14.31 -7.77
N ALA A 54 16.39 13.78 -8.20
CA ALA A 54 16.60 13.39 -9.59
C ALA A 54 15.53 12.40 -10.08
N GLY A 55 14.87 12.73 -11.20
CA GLY A 55 13.79 11.92 -11.77
C GLY A 55 12.39 12.21 -11.20
N TYR A 56 12.28 13.08 -10.19
CA TYR A 56 11.02 13.51 -9.58
C TYR A 56 10.76 15.01 -9.82
N ASP A 57 11.08 15.50 -11.02
CA ASP A 57 10.80 16.87 -11.43
C ASP A 57 9.31 17.19 -11.25
N GLY A 58 9.02 18.33 -10.61
CA GLY A 58 7.65 18.77 -10.32
C GLY A 58 6.99 18.06 -9.13
N TRP A 59 7.66 17.14 -8.44
CA TRP A 59 7.15 16.55 -7.20
C TRP A 59 7.39 17.49 -6.01
N VAL A 60 6.64 17.24 -4.94
CA VAL A 60 6.72 18.02 -3.70
C VAL A 60 6.81 17.09 -2.50
N TRP A 61 7.70 17.44 -1.57
CA TRP A 61 7.69 16.86 -0.24
C TRP A 61 6.52 17.43 0.54
N PHE A 62 5.80 16.57 1.27
CA PHE A 62 4.83 17.02 2.25
C PHE A 62 5.18 16.44 3.62
N ILE A 63 4.82 17.18 4.66
CA ILE A 63 4.86 16.72 6.04
C ILE A 63 3.68 17.33 6.78
N SER A 64 2.88 16.48 7.42
CA SER A 64 1.76 16.90 8.22
C SER A 64 2.15 16.94 9.71
N LEU A 65 1.89 18.09 10.32
CA LEU A 65 2.14 18.34 11.73
C LEU A 65 0.82 18.50 12.46
N ALA A 66 0.71 17.84 13.60
CA ALA A 66 -0.39 18.02 14.54
C ALA A 66 0.12 18.56 15.88
N ARG A 67 -0.80 19.06 16.72
CA ARG A 67 -0.49 19.33 18.12
C ARG A 67 -1.66 19.06 19.05
N VAL A 68 -1.34 18.62 20.26
CA VAL A 68 -2.30 18.47 21.36
C VAL A 68 -2.78 19.87 21.81
N PRO A 69 -4.07 20.05 22.17
CA PRO A 69 -4.56 21.32 22.68
C PRO A 69 -3.70 21.90 23.80
N ARG A 70 -3.36 23.20 23.68
CA ARG A 70 -2.49 23.98 24.60
C ARG A 70 -1.02 23.56 24.62
N SER A 71 -0.61 22.51 23.90
CA SER A 71 0.80 22.16 23.73
C SER A 71 1.53 23.21 22.89
N LYS A 72 2.81 23.42 23.20
CA LYS A 72 3.73 24.24 22.39
C LYS A 72 4.67 23.36 21.55
N GLU A 73 4.30 22.11 21.35
CA GLU A 73 5.08 21.13 20.60
C GLU A 73 4.26 20.64 19.41
N ALA A 74 4.89 20.58 18.24
CA ALA A 74 4.36 19.96 17.04
C ALA A 74 4.85 18.52 16.94
N THR A 75 3.98 17.62 16.51
CA THR A 75 4.27 16.21 16.28
C THR A 75 4.03 15.86 14.82
N VAL A 76 4.89 15.04 14.24
CA VAL A 76 4.74 14.56 12.85
C VAL A 76 3.67 13.48 12.80
N CYS A 77 2.74 13.58 11.86
CA CYS A 77 1.76 12.54 11.57
C CYS A 77 2.24 11.64 10.43
N GLU A 78 2.64 12.26 9.32
CA GLU A 78 3.15 11.58 8.14
C GLU A 78 3.98 12.55 7.31
N LEU A 79 4.84 11.98 6.47
CA LEU A 79 5.60 12.70 5.47
C LEU A 79 5.75 11.82 4.24
N GLY A 80 5.99 12.43 3.10
CA GLY A 80 6.22 11.69 1.88
C GLY A 80 6.38 12.61 0.68
N LEU A 81 6.49 11.99 -0.48
CA LEU A 81 6.64 12.66 -1.75
C LEU A 81 5.38 12.45 -2.58
N ILE A 82 4.81 13.52 -3.11
CA ILE A 82 3.61 13.47 -3.95
C ILE A 82 3.84 14.24 -5.26
N PRO A 83 3.17 13.86 -6.36
CA PRO A 83 3.24 14.62 -7.59
C PRO A 83 2.63 16.02 -7.39
N GLY A 84 3.39 17.05 -7.74
CA GLY A 84 2.94 18.43 -7.77
C GLY A 84 2.55 18.89 -9.18
N GLU A 85 2.52 20.20 -9.37
CA GLU A 85 2.27 20.78 -10.68
C GLU A 85 3.46 20.51 -11.62
N GLY A 86 3.18 19.93 -12.78
CA GLY A 86 4.20 19.57 -13.77
C GLY A 86 4.92 18.24 -13.50
N ALA A 87 4.53 17.49 -12.46
CA ALA A 87 5.08 16.16 -12.22
C ALA A 87 4.78 15.19 -13.38
N LEU A 88 5.78 14.42 -13.78
CA LEU A 88 5.59 13.31 -14.72
C LEU A 88 4.76 12.22 -14.03
N LEU A 89 3.52 12.04 -14.48
CA LEU A 89 2.62 11.03 -13.95
C LEU A 89 2.81 9.69 -14.67
N ALA A 90 2.52 8.62 -13.95
CA ALA A 90 2.46 7.28 -14.53
C ALA A 90 1.37 7.23 -15.63
N PRO A 91 1.57 6.41 -16.67
CA PRO A 91 0.51 6.15 -17.63
C PRO A 91 -0.67 5.44 -16.95
N GLU A 92 -1.82 5.44 -17.63
CA GLU A 92 -2.99 4.70 -17.19
C GLU A 92 -2.66 3.22 -16.95
N TRP A 93 -3.22 2.68 -15.88
CA TRP A 93 -2.98 1.29 -15.53
C TRP A 93 -3.63 0.36 -16.55
N VAL A 94 -2.83 -0.55 -17.10
CA VAL A 94 -3.30 -1.62 -18.00
C VAL A 94 -3.49 -2.90 -17.19
N PRO A 95 -4.63 -3.61 -17.28
CA PRO A 95 -4.79 -4.93 -16.65
C PRO A 95 -3.70 -5.90 -17.02
N TRP A 96 -3.26 -6.74 -16.08
CA TRP A 96 -2.18 -7.71 -16.33
C TRP A 96 -2.46 -8.58 -17.56
N ALA A 97 -3.68 -9.11 -17.70
CA ALA A 97 -4.07 -9.94 -18.86
C ALA A 97 -3.95 -9.22 -20.21
N ALA A 98 -4.00 -7.88 -20.23
CA ALA A 98 -3.81 -7.07 -21.43
C ALA A 98 -2.33 -6.66 -21.65
N ARG A 99 -1.43 -7.01 -20.72
CA ARG A 99 0.03 -6.84 -20.86
C ARG A 99 0.68 -8.09 -21.44
N VAL A 100 0.09 -9.27 -21.20
CA VAL A 100 0.61 -10.54 -21.72
C VAL A 100 0.51 -10.55 -23.24
N THR A 101 1.63 -10.83 -23.89
CA THR A 101 1.71 -10.94 -25.35
C THR A 101 1.28 -12.32 -25.82
N ALA A 102 0.91 -12.44 -27.09
CA ALA A 102 0.58 -13.74 -27.67
C ALA A 102 1.77 -14.72 -27.65
N GLU A 103 3.00 -14.21 -27.77
CA GLU A 103 4.23 -15.03 -27.67
C GLU A 103 4.45 -15.58 -26.25
N GLU A 104 4.17 -14.79 -25.21
CA GLU A 104 4.25 -15.28 -23.82
C GLU A 104 3.24 -16.40 -23.56
N ILE A 105 2.01 -16.24 -24.06
CA ILE A 105 0.96 -17.28 -23.96
C ILE A 105 1.38 -18.56 -24.69
N GLU A 106 1.89 -18.45 -25.93
CA GLU A 106 2.34 -19.60 -26.74
C GLU A 106 3.55 -20.30 -26.10
N SER A 107 4.48 -19.55 -25.51
CA SER A 107 5.61 -20.10 -24.76
C SER A 107 5.13 -20.91 -23.55
N GLU A 108 4.22 -20.37 -22.74
CA GLU A 108 3.66 -21.06 -21.57
C GLU A 108 2.86 -22.33 -21.97
N GLU A 109 2.13 -22.31 -23.09
CA GLU A 109 1.43 -23.49 -23.63
C GLU A 109 2.42 -24.59 -24.07
N SER A 110 3.54 -24.22 -24.72
CA SER A 110 4.54 -25.17 -25.18
C SER A 110 5.31 -25.87 -24.03
N GLU A 111 5.58 -25.15 -22.94
CA GLU A 111 6.27 -25.70 -21.76
C GLU A 111 5.37 -26.64 -20.94
N HIS A 112 4.04 -26.50 -21.04
CA HIS A 112 3.08 -27.37 -20.36
C HIS A 112 2.90 -28.72 -21.07
N ASP A 113 3.05 -28.75 -22.40
CA ASP A 113 2.93 -29.97 -23.21
C ASP A 113 4.14 -30.91 -23.04
N ASP A 114 5.33 -30.37 -22.75
CA ASP A 114 6.54 -31.15 -22.44
C ASP A 114 6.51 -31.82 -21.05
N ALA A 115 5.80 -31.26 -20.06
CA ALA A 115 5.69 -31.82 -18.72
C ALA A 115 4.72 -33.02 -18.62
N ALA A 116 3.82 -33.19 -19.60
CA ALA A 116 2.88 -34.32 -19.66
C ALA A 116 3.47 -35.58 -20.31
N SER A 117 4.71 -35.53 -20.83
CA SER A 117 5.32 -36.65 -21.57
C SER A 117 6.17 -37.62 -20.72
N GLU A 118 6.40 -37.38 -19.43
CA GLU A 118 7.17 -38.30 -18.57
C GLU A 118 6.31 -38.94 -17.48
N GLY A 119 5.61 -40.04 -17.79
CA GLY A 119 4.90 -40.82 -16.79
C GLY A 119 3.94 -41.90 -17.28
N GLU A 120 4.29 -42.63 -18.34
CA GLU A 120 3.53 -43.82 -18.75
C GLU A 120 4.19 -45.08 -18.15
N GLU A 121 3.76 -45.48 -16.96
CA GLU A 121 4.02 -46.84 -16.43
C GLU A 121 2.78 -47.70 -16.72
N PRO A 122 2.90 -48.82 -17.47
CA PRO A 122 1.77 -49.58 -17.98
C PRO A 122 1.03 -50.35 -16.88
N ALA A 123 -0.28 -50.48 -17.08
CA ALA A 123 -1.19 -51.24 -16.25
C ALA A 123 -0.86 -52.75 -16.21
N ASP A 124 -0.68 -53.29 -15.00
CA ASP A 124 -0.79 -54.72 -14.75
C ASP A 124 -1.92 -54.97 -13.73
N THR A 125 -3.00 -55.59 -14.23
CA THR A 125 -4.21 -55.96 -13.50
C THR A 125 -4.10 -57.38 -12.96
N VAL A 126 -4.34 -57.60 -11.66
CA VAL A 126 -4.93 -58.82 -11.03
C VAL A 126 -5.20 -58.49 -9.55
N ASP A 127 -6.09 -59.11 -8.78
CA ASP A 127 -7.40 -59.75 -8.92
C ASP A 127 -7.90 -59.99 -7.46
N ALA A 128 -9.21 -59.86 -7.26
CA ALA A 128 -10.08 -60.36 -6.19
C ALA A 128 -9.68 -60.41 -4.68
N SER A 129 -10.50 -59.68 -3.91
CA SER A 129 -11.23 -60.08 -2.68
C SER A 129 -10.52 -60.23 -1.33
N SER A 130 -10.92 -59.39 -0.35
CA SER A 130 -11.48 -59.84 0.94
C SER A 130 -12.10 -58.68 1.75
N GLU A 131 -13.40 -58.81 1.98
CA GLU A 131 -14.26 -58.43 3.12
C GLU A 131 -14.12 -57.12 3.93
N VAL A 132 -15.31 -56.53 4.12
CA VAL A 132 -15.76 -55.35 4.88
C VAL A 132 -15.41 -55.33 6.37
N GLU A 133 -15.24 -54.12 6.94
CA GLU A 133 -15.92 -53.73 8.18
C GLU A 133 -16.31 -52.24 8.13
N VAL A 134 -17.62 -51.98 8.25
CA VAL A 134 -18.21 -50.66 8.48
C VAL A 134 -18.47 -50.56 9.98
N THR A 135 -17.94 -49.52 10.62
CA THR A 135 -18.45 -49.07 11.91
C THR A 135 -18.77 -47.59 11.83
N GLU A 136 -20.07 -47.31 11.88
CA GLU A 136 -20.67 -46.02 12.19
C GLU A 136 -20.22 -45.62 13.61
N ASP A 137 -19.75 -44.38 13.78
CA ASP A 137 -19.89 -43.69 15.06
C ASP A 137 -20.30 -42.24 14.82
N ASP A 138 -21.52 -42.01 15.29
CA ASP A 138 -22.27 -40.77 15.38
C ASP A 138 -21.71 -39.92 16.53
N SER A 139 -21.48 -38.63 16.27
CA SER A 139 -21.66 -37.61 17.30
C SER A 139 -21.79 -36.23 16.66
N ALA A 140 -23.04 -35.78 16.61
CA ALA A 140 -23.40 -34.38 16.59
C ALA A 140 -22.83 -33.66 17.84
N GLU A 141 -22.68 -32.34 17.74
CA GLU A 141 -23.39 -31.39 18.62
C GLU A 141 -23.02 -29.96 18.20
N THR A 142 -24.04 -29.28 17.71
CA THR A 142 -24.16 -27.82 17.64
C THR A 142 -24.20 -27.24 19.05
N SER A 143 -23.58 -26.08 19.30
CA SER A 143 -24.12 -25.17 20.32
C SER A 143 -23.80 -23.71 20.00
N GLU A 144 -24.88 -22.98 19.74
CA GLU A 144 -24.97 -21.53 19.73
C GLU A 144 -24.92 -20.93 21.14
N SER A 145 -24.61 -19.64 21.18
CA SER A 145 -25.19 -18.62 22.09
C SER A 145 -24.53 -18.38 23.46
N SER A 146 -24.03 -17.17 23.68
CA SER A 146 -24.86 -16.12 24.31
C SER A 146 -24.08 -14.81 24.58
N LYS A 147 -24.66 -13.73 24.06
CA LYS A 147 -25.08 -12.46 24.72
C LYS A 147 -24.32 -11.90 25.95
N ALA A 148 -24.31 -10.55 25.95
CA ALA A 148 -24.07 -9.56 27.00
C ALA A 148 -22.69 -8.89 26.84
N GLU A 149 -22.55 -7.57 26.85
CA GLU A 149 -23.29 -6.54 27.59
C GLU A 149 -23.22 -5.18 26.88
#